data_AF-A0A9E2LS25-F1
#
_entry.id   AF-A0A9E2LS25-F1
#
_cell.length_a   1.000
_cell.length_b   1.000
_cell.length_c   1.000
_cell.angle_alpha   90.00
_cell.angle_beta   90.00
_cell.angle_gamma   90.00
#
_symmetry.space_group_name_H-M   'P 1'
#
loop_
_entity.id
_entity.type
_entity.pdbx_description
1 polymer ?
#
loop_
_entity_poly.entity_id
_entity_poly.type
_entity_poly.pdbx_seq_one_letter_code
_entity_poly.pdbx_strand_id
1 'polypeptide(L)'
;MKKLTTFLFTLVAALSLIAPTAMAQKGRKAPPKPAAVKVDTEASIKALLGEYTMGMTKAEVTLKLKAEIQKYYDGLMAKERTAAGKDEVRGRLKTALSKVTKNTMDFTGKESSWNTSIIDDQYAHRNNESMIASLGEDQQKFFFFYNDKLYKVFIALPAEQYTGFTFLKFQTTVEQIYGKALEEFEEGITGESELHHLLWKSTSGNLHLWAMDKTGVYGNFILMVIDNPTHEQVLTSRKERGVKVAGFVDLGINPIVKTVTDKPEPPKTPDMAPPKDSMTPPKRR
;
A
#
# COMPACT_ATOMS: atom_id res chain seq x y z
N MET A 1 -6.97 5.73 -27.67
CA MET A 1 -7.69 5.51 -26.40
C MET A 1 -7.04 6.37 -25.32
N LYS A 2 -7.57 7.57 -25.07
CA LYS A 2 -7.10 8.47 -24.01
C LYS A 2 -7.65 7.95 -22.68
N LYS A 3 -6.81 7.24 -21.92
CA LYS A 3 -7.22 6.70 -20.61
C LYS A 3 -7.45 7.86 -19.64
N LEU A 4 -8.66 7.83 -19.12
CA LEU A 4 -9.30 8.60 -18.06
C LEU A 4 -8.33 9.04 -16.95
N THR A 5 -7.65 10.18 -17.14
CA THR A 5 -6.98 10.96 -16.10
C THR A 5 -8.02 11.64 -15.22
N THR A 6 -8.74 10.86 -14.42
CA THR A 6 -9.81 11.41 -13.56
C THR A 6 -9.83 10.76 -12.20
N PHE A 7 -8.69 10.68 -11.52
CA PHE A 7 -8.64 10.62 -10.04
C PHE A 7 -7.36 11.23 -9.44
N LEU A 8 -6.58 11.98 -10.24
CA LEU A 8 -5.54 12.89 -9.75
C LEU A 8 -6.12 14.23 -9.24
N PHE A 9 -7.45 14.36 -9.13
CA PHE A 9 -8.09 15.63 -8.76
C PHE A 9 -8.29 15.83 -7.25
N THR A 10 -8.20 14.80 -6.42
CA THR A 10 -8.25 14.99 -4.96
C THR A 10 -6.89 15.25 -4.32
N LEU A 11 -5.79 15.06 -5.07
CA LEU A 11 -4.45 15.47 -4.65
C LEU A 11 -4.01 16.81 -5.29
N VAL A 12 -4.60 17.19 -6.44
CA VAL A 12 -4.22 18.40 -7.20
C VAL A 12 -5.19 19.58 -7.04
N ALA A 13 -6.40 19.38 -6.49
CA ALA A 13 -7.39 20.48 -6.36
C ALA A 13 -7.02 21.61 -5.38
N ALA A 14 -5.87 21.56 -4.70
CA ALA A 14 -5.38 22.66 -3.85
C ALA A 14 -4.39 23.62 -4.55
N LEU A 15 -4.06 23.41 -5.84
CA LEU A 15 -3.03 24.19 -6.55
C LEU A 15 -3.56 24.91 -7.80
N SER A 16 -4.59 25.75 -7.65
CA SER A 16 -5.03 26.61 -8.76
C SER A 16 -5.49 27.98 -8.26
N LEU A 17 -4.59 28.80 -7.73
CA LEU A 17 -4.84 30.23 -7.55
C LEU A 17 -3.53 31.06 -7.34
N ILE A 18 -2.54 30.94 -8.23
CA ILE A 18 -1.58 32.05 -8.44
C ILE A 18 -1.20 32.10 -9.92
N ALA A 19 -1.91 32.94 -10.68
CA ALA A 19 -1.43 33.39 -11.98
C ALA A 19 -0.39 34.52 -11.73
N PRO A 20 0.84 34.45 -12.26
CA PRO A 20 1.72 35.59 -12.23
C PRO A 20 1.36 36.54 -13.37
N THR A 21 0.80 37.70 -13.03
CA THR A 21 0.81 38.87 -13.89
C THR A 21 2.25 39.35 -14.04
N ALA A 22 2.81 39.18 -15.23
CA ALA A 22 4.10 39.74 -15.60
C ALA A 22 3.95 41.24 -15.91
N MET A 23 4.54 42.10 -15.07
CA MET A 23 4.99 43.43 -15.48
C MET A 23 6.38 43.70 -14.89
N ALA A 24 7.28 44.18 -15.75
CA ALA A 24 8.68 44.45 -15.48
C ALA A 24 8.90 45.74 -14.67
N GLN A 25 9.87 45.75 -13.74
CA GLN A 25 10.82 46.87 -13.56
C GLN A 25 11.95 46.60 -12.52
N LYS A 26 13.17 46.68 -13.03
CA LYS A 26 14.42 47.26 -12.48
C LYS A 26 14.52 47.50 -10.95
N GLY A 27 15.45 46.76 -10.32
CA GLY A 27 16.20 47.13 -9.12
C GLY A 27 15.45 47.05 -7.78
N ARG A 28 15.48 45.90 -7.11
CA ARG A 28 15.15 45.77 -5.67
C ARG A 28 15.79 44.52 -5.07
N LYS A 29 16.14 44.65 -3.78
CA LYS A 29 16.71 43.64 -2.87
C LYS A 29 16.13 42.25 -3.12
N ALA A 30 16.98 41.23 -2.96
CA ALA A 30 16.59 39.82 -3.02
C ALA A 30 15.26 39.64 -2.26
N PRO A 31 14.21 39.10 -2.92
CA PRO A 31 12.92 38.92 -2.28
C PRO A 31 13.11 38.02 -1.05
N PRO A 32 12.46 38.33 0.09
CA PRO A 32 12.47 37.43 1.22
C PRO A 32 12.00 36.06 0.73
N LYS A 33 12.78 35.02 1.06
CA LYS A 33 12.43 33.63 0.80
C LYS A 33 10.96 33.44 1.20
N PRO A 34 10.06 33.03 0.30
CA PRO A 34 8.65 32.87 0.63
C PRO A 34 8.58 32.05 1.90
N ALA A 35 7.94 32.59 2.94
CA ALA A 35 7.64 31.83 4.14
C ALA A 35 6.92 30.56 3.66
N ALA A 36 7.46 29.40 4.01
CA ALA A 36 6.86 28.12 3.64
C ALA A 36 5.39 28.18 4.08
N VAL A 37 4.47 28.10 3.11
CA VAL A 37 3.03 28.00 3.40
C VAL A 37 2.90 26.83 4.36
N LYS A 38 2.40 27.09 5.57
CA LYS A 38 2.26 26.07 6.60
C LYS A 38 1.21 25.09 6.09
N VAL A 39 1.66 23.95 5.61
CA VAL A 39 0.80 22.86 5.16
C VAL A 39 -0.02 22.40 6.36
N ASP A 40 -1.35 22.37 6.23
CA ASP A 40 -2.22 21.77 7.22
C ASP A 40 -2.22 20.24 7.00
N THR A 41 -1.26 19.58 7.65
CA THR A 41 -1.06 18.14 7.55
C THR A 41 -2.31 17.38 7.99
N GLU A 42 -2.99 17.81 9.05
CA GLU A 42 -4.17 17.11 9.57
C GLU A 42 -5.35 17.20 8.60
N ALA A 43 -5.64 18.39 8.07
CA ALA A 43 -6.68 18.56 7.08
C ALA A 43 -6.37 17.75 5.80
N SER A 44 -5.11 17.70 5.40
CA SER A 44 -4.68 16.94 4.22
C SER A 44 -4.82 15.42 4.43
N ILE A 45 -4.48 14.90 5.61
CA ILE A 45 -4.70 13.49 5.97
C ILE A 45 -6.20 13.15 5.98
N LYS A 46 -7.04 14.02 6.55
CA LYS A 46 -8.50 13.84 6.53
C LYS A 46 -9.06 13.89 5.11
N ALA A 47 -8.52 14.76 4.25
CA ALA A 47 -8.91 14.82 2.84
C ALA A 47 -8.58 13.51 2.09
N LEU A 48 -7.46 12.84 2.41
CA LEU A 48 -7.12 11.52 1.86
C LEU A 48 -8.13 10.44 2.24
N LEU A 49 -8.64 10.49 3.48
CA LEU A 49 -9.70 9.58 3.94
C LEU A 49 -11.06 9.89 3.28
N GLY A 50 -11.28 11.09 2.77
CA GLY A 50 -12.52 11.48 2.13
C GLY A 50 -13.72 11.35 3.08
N GLU A 51 -14.67 10.48 2.75
CA GLU A 51 -15.88 10.28 3.55
C GLU A 51 -15.72 9.27 4.70
N TYR A 52 -14.55 8.64 4.82
CA TYR A 52 -14.26 7.67 5.88
C TYR A 52 -13.69 8.37 7.11
N THR A 53 -14.10 7.95 8.31
CA THR A 53 -13.51 8.41 9.57
C THR A 53 -13.04 7.24 10.39
N MET A 54 -11.94 7.43 11.14
CA MET A 54 -11.50 6.45 12.12
C MET A 54 -12.60 6.21 13.16
N GLY A 55 -12.71 4.97 13.64
CA GLY A 55 -13.77 4.52 14.54
C GLY A 55 -15.08 4.08 13.86
N MET A 56 -15.20 4.18 12.53
CA MET A 56 -16.34 3.59 11.81
C MET A 56 -16.36 2.07 11.95
N THR A 57 -17.55 1.49 12.03
CA THR A 57 -17.78 0.05 12.03
C THR A 57 -17.60 -0.57 10.63
N LYS A 58 -17.43 -1.89 10.56
CA LYS A 58 -17.41 -2.59 9.27
C LYS A 58 -18.68 -2.34 8.46
N ALA A 59 -19.83 -2.25 9.13
CA ALA A 59 -21.11 -1.98 8.49
C ALA A 59 -21.15 -0.57 7.86
N GLU A 60 -20.72 0.45 8.60
CA GLU A 60 -20.66 1.83 8.11
C GLU A 60 -19.70 2.00 6.93
N VAL A 61 -18.50 1.40 7.01
CA VAL A 61 -17.53 1.40 5.91
C VAL A 61 -18.09 0.66 4.69
N THR A 62 -18.76 -0.48 4.89
CA THR A 62 -19.40 -1.24 3.79
C THR A 62 -20.45 -0.40 3.07
N LEU A 63 -21.29 0.32 3.82
CA LEU A 63 -22.32 1.19 3.23
C LEU A 63 -21.70 2.31 2.40
N LYS A 64 -20.69 2.99 2.94
CA LYS A 64 -19.96 4.06 2.23
C LYS A 64 -19.25 3.55 0.98
N LEU A 65 -18.61 2.39 1.08
CA LEU A 65 -17.91 1.79 -0.06
C LEU A 65 -18.89 1.40 -1.18
N LYS A 66 -20.05 0.84 -0.83
CA LYS A 66 -21.10 0.54 -1.81
C LYS A 66 -21.63 1.82 -2.48
N ALA A 67 -21.80 2.90 -1.72
CA ALA A 67 -22.22 4.20 -2.27
C ALA A 67 -21.15 4.81 -3.20
N GLU A 68 -19.86 4.73 -2.85
CA GLU A 68 -18.74 5.16 -3.69
C GLU A 68 -18.71 4.39 -5.02
N ILE A 69 -18.85 3.07 -4.97
CA ILE A 69 -18.93 2.21 -6.15
C ILE A 69 -20.15 2.58 -7.01
N GLN A 70 -21.33 2.71 -6.40
CA GLN A 70 -22.55 3.08 -7.12
C GLN A 70 -22.36 4.40 -7.89
N LYS A 71 -21.85 5.44 -7.21
CA LYS A 71 -21.58 6.75 -7.79
C LYS A 71 -20.62 6.69 -8.98
N TYR A 72 -19.57 5.87 -8.89
CA TYR A 72 -18.63 5.65 -10.00
C TYR A 72 -19.34 5.03 -11.22
N TYR A 73 -20.11 3.97 -11.01
CA TYR A 73 -20.82 3.28 -12.08
C TYR A 73 -21.98 4.10 -12.67
N ASP A 74 -22.65 4.93 -11.87
CA ASP A 74 -23.65 5.89 -12.35
C ASP A 74 -23.03 6.88 -13.33
N GLY A 75 -21.81 7.36 -13.03
CA GLY A 75 -21.03 8.19 -13.94
C GLY A 75 -20.65 7.49 -15.25
N LEU A 76 -20.38 6.18 -15.22
CA LEU A 76 -20.15 5.38 -16.43
C LEU A 76 -21.43 5.18 -17.24
N MET A 77 -22.54 4.86 -16.57
CA MET A 77 -23.85 4.68 -17.21
C MET A 77 -24.34 5.97 -17.88
N ALA A 78 -24.06 7.13 -17.29
CA ALA A 78 -24.41 8.43 -17.88
C ALA A 78 -23.61 8.74 -19.15
N LYS A 79 -22.37 8.24 -19.26
CA LYS A 79 -21.50 8.41 -20.44
C LYS A 79 -21.82 7.43 -21.56
N GLU A 80 -22.36 6.27 -21.21
CA GLU A 80 -22.68 5.22 -22.17
C GLU A 80 -23.95 5.55 -22.98
N ARG A 81 -23.86 5.40 -24.31
CA ARG A 81 -24.94 5.79 -25.23
C ARG A 81 -25.82 4.60 -25.61
N THR A 82 -25.28 3.40 -25.58
CA THR A 82 -25.96 2.19 -26.04
C THR A 82 -26.70 1.48 -24.91
N ALA A 83 -27.82 0.84 -25.22
CA ALA A 83 -28.54 0.02 -24.24
C ALA A 83 -27.69 -1.17 -23.77
N ALA A 84 -27.03 -1.85 -24.70
CA ALA A 84 -26.13 -2.97 -24.41
C ALA A 84 -24.95 -2.57 -23.51
N GLY A 85 -24.31 -1.43 -23.78
CA GLY A 85 -23.23 -0.93 -22.91
C GLY A 85 -23.74 -0.59 -21.51
N LYS A 86 -24.93 0.01 -21.38
CA LYS A 86 -25.52 0.26 -20.04
C LYS A 86 -25.78 -1.03 -19.28
N ASP A 87 -26.22 -2.10 -19.96
CA ASP A 87 -26.41 -3.41 -19.33
C ASP A 87 -25.09 -4.04 -18.88
N GLU A 88 -24.03 -3.91 -19.68
CA GLU A 88 -22.68 -4.34 -19.28
C GLU A 88 -22.21 -3.60 -18.02
N VAL A 89 -22.37 -2.27 -17.98
CA VAL A 89 -22.02 -1.44 -16.83
C VAL A 89 -22.80 -1.85 -15.58
N ARG A 90 -24.10 -2.18 -15.70
CA ARG A 90 -24.90 -2.73 -14.59
C ARG A 90 -24.40 -4.08 -14.11
N GLY A 91 -24.00 -4.96 -15.03
CA GLY A 91 -23.39 -6.26 -14.70
C GLY A 91 -22.09 -6.10 -13.91
N ARG A 92 -21.23 -5.18 -14.35
CA ARG A 92 -19.99 -4.83 -13.64
C ARG A 92 -20.26 -4.21 -12.27
N LEU A 93 -21.23 -3.32 -12.14
CA LEU A 93 -21.68 -2.75 -10.87
C LEU A 93 -22.12 -3.85 -9.89
N LYS A 94 -23.03 -4.74 -10.31
CA LYS A 94 -23.50 -5.86 -9.45
C LYS A 94 -22.33 -6.73 -8.99
N THR A 95 -21.39 -7.00 -9.89
CA THR A 95 -20.18 -7.75 -9.58
C THR A 95 -19.32 -7.01 -8.55
N ALA A 96 -19.07 -5.71 -8.74
CA ALA A 96 -18.30 -4.88 -7.81
C ALA A 96 -18.94 -4.81 -6.41
N LEU A 97 -20.26 -4.60 -6.32
CA LEU A 97 -20.98 -4.61 -5.04
C LEU A 97 -20.90 -5.95 -4.33
N SER A 98 -20.96 -7.07 -5.08
CA SER A 98 -20.80 -8.41 -4.50
C SER A 98 -19.39 -8.67 -3.98
N LYS A 99 -18.37 -8.09 -4.62
CA LYS A 99 -16.97 -8.22 -4.20
C LYS A 99 -16.71 -7.53 -2.86
N VAL A 100 -17.36 -6.41 -2.56
CA VAL A 100 -17.20 -5.73 -1.25
C VAL A 100 -17.49 -6.69 -0.09
N THR A 101 -18.61 -7.41 -0.16
CA THR A 101 -18.97 -8.36 0.90
C THR A 101 -18.07 -9.59 0.90
N LYS A 102 -17.67 -10.10 -0.27
CA LYS A 102 -16.76 -11.25 -0.39
C LYS A 102 -15.34 -10.94 0.12
N ASN A 103 -14.91 -9.69 -0.01
CA ASN A 103 -13.60 -9.22 0.38
C ASN A 103 -13.55 -8.72 1.84
N THR A 104 -14.58 -9.04 2.62
CA THR A 104 -14.58 -8.82 4.07
C THR A 104 -14.04 -10.08 4.75
N MET A 105 -13.07 -9.93 5.65
CA MET A 105 -12.44 -11.05 6.34
C MET A 105 -12.13 -10.73 7.79
N ASP A 106 -12.39 -11.69 8.67
CA ASP A 106 -11.93 -11.67 10.06
C ASP A 106 -10.67 -12.54 10.20
N PHE A 107 -9.61 -11.99 10.80
CA PHE A 107 -8.32 -12.67 10.96
C PHE A 107 -8.35 -13.60 12.17
N THR A 108 -9.05 -14.72 12.02
CA THR A 108 -9.31 -15.71 13.09
C THR A 108 -8.20 -16.76 13.24
N GLY A 109 -7.14 -16.70 12.42
CA GLY A 109 -6.07 -17.71 12.38
C GLY A 109 -6.29 -18.82 11.35
N LYS A 110 -7.31 -18.70 10.49
CA LYS A 110 -7.43 -19.53 9.30
C LYS A 110 -6.50 -18.99 8.21
N GLU A 111 -5.87 -19.90 7.46
CA GLU A 111 -5.11 -19.51 6.28
C GLU A 111 -5.99 -18.72 5.30
N SER A 112 -5.40 -17.68 4.73
CA SER A 112 -6.07 -16.81 3.78
C SER A 112 -5.12 -16.46 2.66
N SER A 113 -5.66 -16.17 1.47
CA SER A 113 -4.87 -15.62 0.37
C SER A 113 -4.21 -14.28 0.70
N TRP A 114 -4.66 -13.61 1.77
CA TRP A 114 -4.06 -12.36 2.24
C TRP A 114 -2.75 -12.57 3.00
N ASN A 115 -2.42 -13.81 3.40
CA ASN A 115 -1.16 -14.12 4.09
C ASN A 115 0.06 -13.98 3.16
N THR A 116 -0.16 -13.93 1.85
CA THR A 116 0.89 -13.81 0.81
C THR A 116 0.60 -12.64 -0.13
N SER A 117 0.01 -11.57 0.41
CA SER A 117 -0.43 -10.40 -0.35
C SER A 117 0.29 -9.14 0.15
N ILE A 118 0.14 -8.01 -0.54
CA ILE A 118 0.79 -6.73 -0.21
C ILE A 118 0.58 -6.23 1.24
N ILE A 119 -0.41 -6.79 1.92
CA ILE A 119 -0.81 -6.47 3.30
C ILE A 119 -0.45 -7.55 4.32
N ASP A 120 0.32 -8.58 3.93
CA ASP A 120 0.73 -9.70 4.78
C ASP A 120 1.38 -9.24 6.10
N ASP A 121 2.16 -8.18 6.04
CA ASP A 121 2.82 -7.53 7.19
C ASP A 121 1.91 -6.56 7.99
N GLN A 122 0.62 -6.45 7.68
CA GLN A 122 -0.23 -5.40 8.24
C GLN A 122 -1.17 -5.84 9.36
N TYR A 123 -1.45 -7.12 9.51
CA TYR A 123 -2.42 -7.64 10.46
C TYR A 123 -1.87 -8.83 11.24
N ALA A 124 -2.46 -9.11 12.40
CA ALA A 124 -2.21 -10.35 13.12
C ALA A 124 -3.48 -11.18 13.20
N HIS A 125 -3.31 -12.50 13.13
CA HIS A 125 -4.39 -13.44 13.39
C HIS A 125 -4.69 -13.53 14.88
N ARG A 126 -5.94 -13.85 15.24
CA ARG A 126 -6.42 -14.04 16.62
C ARG A 126 -6.26 -12.80 17.52
N ASN A 127 -6.28 -11.61 16.91
CA ASN A 127 -6.14 -10.33 17.59
C ASN A 127 -7.39 -9.43 17.47
N ASN A 128 -8.57 -10.00 17.23
CA ASN A 128 -9.80 -9.24 16.94
C ASN A 128 -9.65 -8.25 15.77
N GLU A 129 -8.73 -8.54 14.85
CA GLU A 129 -8.51 -7.76 13.66
C GLU A 129 -9.36 -8.31 12.51
N SER A 130 -9.84 -7.41 11.66
CA SER A 130 -10.59 -7.75 10.46
C SER A 130 -10.34 -6.70 9.38
N MET A 131 -10.79 -6.99 8.16
CA MET A 131 -10.51 -6.15 7.00
C MET A 131 -11.67 -6.16 6.00
N ILE A 132 -11.80 -5.05 5.27
CA ILE A 132 -12.55 -4.97 4.00
C ILE A 132 -11.59 -4.54 2.90
N ALA A 133 -11.48 -5.31 1.80
CA ALA A 133 -10.68 -4.93 0.64
C ALA A 133 -11.52 -4.40 -0.53
N SER A 134 -11.20 -3.19 -0.98
CA SER A 134 -11.69 -2.58 -2.22
C SER A 134 -10.61 -2.65 -3.30
N LEU A 135 -10.81 -3.55 -4.27
CA LEU A 135 -9.83 -3.83 -5.33
C LEU A 135 -10.21 -3.07 -6.61
N GLY A 136 -9.93 -1.77 -6.64
CA GLY A 136 -10.09 -0.94 -7.83
C GLY A 136 -8.97 -1.17 -8.86
N GLU A 137 -9.23 -0.77 -10.11
CA GLU A 137 -8.21 -0.78 -11.17
C GLU A 137 -7.14 0.29 -10.91
N ASP A 138 -7.56 1.46 -10.42
CA ASP A 138 -6.66 2.60 -10.23
C ASP A 138 -5.88 2.53 -8.91
N GLN A 139 -6.50 1.99 -7.86
CA GLN A 139 -5.91 1.84 -6.54
C GLN A 139 -6.62 0.72 -5.79
N GLN A 140 -5.89 0.08 -4.87
CA GLN A 140 -6.47 -0.89 -3.94
C GLN A 140 -6.51 -0.27 -2.55
N LYS A 141 -7.67 -0.31 -1.89
CA LYS A 141 -7.83 0.16 -0.51
C LYS A 141 -8.15 -1.01 0.40
N PHE A 142 -7.47 -1.11 1.52
CA PHE A 142 -7.73 -2.08 2.57
C PHE A 142 -8.07 -1.33 3.86
N PHE A 143 -9.28 -1.55 4.35
CA PHE A 143 -9.79 -0.96 5.58
C PHE A 143 -9.59 -1.98 6.69
N PHE A 144 -8.79 -1.66 7.70
CA PHE A 144 -8.48 -2.52 8.82
C PHE A 144 -9.24 -2.09 10.08
N PHE A 145 -9.82 -3.08 10.75
CA PHE A 145 -10.65 -2.89 11.91
C PHE A 145 -10.06 -3.65 13.10
N TYR A 146 -10.16 -3.06 14.27
CA TYR A 146 -9.84 -3.68 15.55
C TYR A 146 -11.07 -3.53 16.45
N ASN A 147 -11.58 -4.63 17.00
CA ASN A 147 -12.85 -4.63 17.74
C ASN A 147 -14.01 -3.94 16.99
N ASP A 148 -14.12 -4.22 15.68
CA ASP A 148 -15.10 -3.61 14.76
C ASP A 148 -15.01 -2.08 14.64
N LYS A 149 -13.81 -1.51 14.84
CA LYS A 149 -13.55 -0.07 14.66
C LYS A 149 -12.41 0.15 13.67
N LEU A 150 -12.68 0.94 12.63
CA LEU A 150 -11.70 1.31 11.61
C LEU A 150 -10.56 2.06 12.28
N TYR A 151 -9.35 1.51 12.20
CA TYR A 151 -8.16 2.14 12.80
C TYR A 151 -7.06 2.39 11.78
N LYS A 152 -7.13 1.74 10.61
CA LYS A 152 -6.11 1.86 9.58
C LYS A 152 -6.72 1.72 8.19
N VAL A 153 -6.27 2.57 7.27
CA VAL A 153 -6.60 2.50 5.84
C VAL A 153 -5.29 2.40 5.07
N PHE A 154 -5.10 1.29 4.36
CA PHE A 154 -3.95 1.04 3.51
C PHE A 154 -4.33 1.26 2.06
N ILE A 155 -3.57 2.08 1.34
CA ILE A 155 -3.84 2.46 -0.05
C ILE A 155 -2.62 2.02 -0.87
N ALA A 156 -2.81 1.02 -1.72
CA ALA A 156 -1.81 0.58 -2.69
C ALA A 156 -2.01 1.33 -4.01
N LEU A 157 -0.96 2.03 -4.42
CA LEU A 157 -0.88 2.83 -5.64
C LEU A 157 0.03 2.11 -6.64
N PRO A 158 -0.48 1.57 -7.75
CA PRO A 158 0.32 0.80 -8.70
C PRO A 158 1.34 1.71 -9.41
N ALA A 159 2.61 1.36 -9.30
CA ALA A 159 3.73 2.14 -9.85
C ALA A 159 3.66 2.28 -11.37
N GLU A 160 2.98 1.37 -12.07
CA GLU A 160 2.74 1.45 -13.52
C GLU A 160 2.05 2.75 -13.92
N GLN A 161 1.12 3.26 -13.11
CA GLN A 161 0.45 4.54 -13.36
C GLN A 161 1.39 5.74 -13.17
N TYR A 162 2.51 5.52 -12.51
CA TYR A 162 3.55 6.51 -12.22
C TYR A 162 4.84 6.13 -12.94
N THR A 163 4.76 5.66 -14.19
CA THR A 163 5.93 5.23 -14.98
C THR A 163 7.06 6.28 -14.91
N GLY A 164 8.24 5.86 -14.46
CA GLY A 164 9.41 6.72 -14.27
C GLY A 164 9.44 7.52 -12.96
N PHE A 165 8.50 7.29 -12.03
CA PHE A 165 8.62 7.78 -10.66
C PHE A 165 9.54 6.86 -9.87
N THR A 166 10.61 7.44 -9.34
CA THR A 166 11.37 6.84 -8.24
C THR A 166 10.66 7.10 -6.92
N PHE A 167 11.01 6.34 -5.87
CA PHE A 167 10.48 6.61 -4.53
C PHE A 167 10.79 8.04 -4.06
N LEU A 168 11.97 8.58 -4.38
CA LEU A 168 12.33 9.96 -4.06
C LEU A 168 11.36 10.98 -4.72
N LYS A 169 10.95 10.73 -5.97
CA LYS A 169 9.98 11.59 -6.67
C LYS A 169 8.59 11.46 -6.07
N PHE A 170 8.21 10.25 -5.68
CA PHE A 170 6.98 9.98 -4.94
C PHE A 170 6.98 10.72 -3.60
N GLN A 171 8.02 10.57 -2.78
CA GLN A 171 8.23 11.33 -1.54
C GLN A 171 8.08 12.83 -1.76
N THR A 172 8.80 13.39 -2.74
CA THR A 172 8.74 14.84 -3.02
C THR A 172 7.32 15.29 -3.34
N THR A 173 6.55 14.48 -4.05
CA THR A 173 5.15 14.76 -4.38
C THR A 173 4.29 14.71 -3.13
N VAL A 174 4.42 13.67 -2.30
CA VAL A 174 3.68 13.53 -1.03
C VAL A 174 4.02 14.69 -0.08
N GLU A 175 5.29 15.08 0.02
CA GLU A 175 5.73 16.18 0.88
C GLU A 175 5.15 17.55 0.48
N GLN A 176 4.81 17.75 -0.80
CA GLN A 176 4.14 18.98 -1.24
C GLN A 176 2.72 19.10 -0.67
N ILE A 177 2.09 17.97 -0.33
CA ILE A 177 0.70 17.91 0.14
C ILE A 177 0.64 17.85 1.67
N TYR A 178 1.55 17.10 2.31
CA TYR A 178 1.49 16.82 3.74
C TYR A 178 2.57 17.54 4.56
N GLY A 179 3.53 18.20 3.90
CA GLY A 179 4.67 18.84 4.54
C GLY A 179 5.89 17.91 4.58
N LYS A 180 6.90 18.24 5.38
CA LYS A 180 8.09 17.39 5.49
C LYS A 180 7.82 16.13 6.33
N ALA A 181 8.26 14.99 5.82
CA ALA A 181 8.17 13.72 6.53
C ALA A 181 9.27 13.59 7.59
N LEU A 182 9.02 12.73 8.58
CA LEU A 182 10.06 12.11 9.37
C LEU A 182 10.44 10.78 8.71
N GLU A 183 11.72 10.48 8.62
CA GLU A 183 12.21 9.20 8.12
C GLU A 183 12.33 8.23 9.31
N GLU A 184 11.60 7.13 9.26
CA GLU A 184 11.64 6.07 10.26
C GLU A 184 12.38 4.87 9.67
N PHE A 185 13.44 4.44 10.34
CA PHE A 185 14.30 3.35 9.91
C PHE A 185 14.08 2.10 10.76
N GLU A 186 14.26 0.93 10.15
CA GLU A 186 14.30 -0.35 10.85
C GLU A 186 15.61 -1.07 10.57
N GLU A 187 15.96 -2.01 11.45
CA GLU A 187 17.10 -2.89 11.22
C GLU A 187 16.71 -3.96 10.22
N GLY A 188 17.35 -3.93 9.05
CA GLY A 188 17.18 -4.91 8.00
C GLY A 188 17.75 -6.29 8.39
N ILE A 189 17.47 -7.29 7.56
CA ILE A 189 17.88 -8.69 7.80
C ILE A 189 19.42 -8.82 7.89
N THR A 190 20.16 -7.94 7.21
CA THR A 190 21.62 -7.87 7.21
C THR A 190 22.21 -7.11 8.40
N GLY A 191 21.37 -6.55 9.28
CA GLY A 191 21.79 -5.66 10.38
C GLY A 191 22.04 -4.22 9.94
N GLU A 192 21.78 -3.88 8.67
CA GLU A 192 21.88 -2.51 8.17
C GLU A 192 20.59 -1.73 8.45
N SER A 193 20.71 -0.41 8.67
CA SER A 193 19.55 0.47 8.87
C SER A 193 18.89 0.74 7.52
N GLU A 194 17.68 0.24 7.31
CA GLU A 194 16.89 0.44 6.09
C GLU A 194 15.73 1.41 6.36
N LEU A 195 15.39 2.24 5.37
CA LEU A 195 14.24 3.13 5.48
C LEU A 195 12.96 2.29 5.47
N HIS A 196 12.28 2.22 6.61
CA HIS A 196 11.04 1.46 6.74
C HIS A 196 9.87 2.27 6.19
N HIS A 197 9.68 3.52 6.65
CA HIS A 197 8.63 4.39 6.13
C HIS A 197 8.91 5.88 6.34
N LEU A 198 8.18 6.71 5.59
CA LEU A 198 8.07 8.14 5.81
C LEU A 198 6.82 8.43 6.66
N LEU A 199 6.96 9.24 7.70
CA LEU A 199 5.93 9.53 8.69
C LEU A 199 5.53 11.01 8.68
N TRP A 200 4.23 11.28 8.55
CA TRP A 200 3.63 12.57 8.85
C TRP A 200 2.69 12.43 10.05
N LYS A 201 2.86 13.31 11.04
CA LYS A 201 2.03 13.38 12.23
C LYS A 201 1.00 14.50 12.08
N SER A 202 -0.26 14.24 12.39
CA SER A 202 -1.27 15.29 12.47
C SER A 202 -0.94 16.29 13.58
N THR A 203 -1.51 17.49 13.51
CA THR A 203 -1.37 18.51 14.56
C THR A 203 -1.87 18.01 15.91
N SER A 204 -2.94 17.22 15.93
CA SER A 204 -3.46 16.52 17.12
C SER A 204 -2.58 15.36 17.61
N GLY A 205 -1.68 14.81 16.78
CA GLY A 205 -0.91 13.60 17.07
C GLY A 205 -1.70 12.29 17.00
N ASN A 206 -3.02 12.34 16.78
CA ASN A 206 -3.86 11.14 16.74
C ASN A 206 -3.86 10.44 15.39
N LEU A 207 -3.64 11.18 14.29
CA LEU A 207 -3.60 10.61 12.95
C LEU A 207 -2.19 10.64 12.41
N HIS A 208 -1.71 9.48 11.97
CA HIS A 208 -0.45 9.34 11.26
C HIS A 208 -0.70 8.97 9.80
N LEU A 209 0.13 9.49 8.92
CA LEU A 209 0.24 9.03 7.54
C LEU A 209 1.62 8.42 7.35
N TRP A 210 1.65 7.20 6.86
CA TRP A 210 2.88 6.52 6.45
C TRP A 210 2.94 6.43 4.93
N ALA A 211 4.15 6.54 4.39
CA ALA A 211 4.45 6.19 3.00
C ALA A 211 5.60 5.18 2.93
N MET A 212 5.43 4.14 2.11
CA MET A 212 6.40 3.05 1.96
C MET A 212 6.64 2.72 0.49
N ASP A 213 7.85 2.27 0.18
CA ASP A 213 8.19 1.70 -1.11
C ASP A 213 7.99 0.17 -1.08
N LYS A 214 6.95 -0.33 -1.75
CA LYS A 214 6.75 -1.76 -2.00
C LYS A 214 6.90 -2.10 -3.48
N THR A 215 7.56 -1.26 -4.27
CA THR A 215 7.65 -1.42 -5.73
C THR A 215 8.52 -2.61 -6.13
N GLY A 216 9.58 -2.91 -5.39
CA GLY A 216 10.49 -4.01 -5.70
C GLY A 216 9.83 -5.39 -5.68
N VAL A 217 8.83 -5.60 -4.82
CA VAL A 217 8.13 -6.88 -4.65
C VAL A 217 6.74 -6.87 -5.26
N TYR A 218 5.98 -5.80 -4.98
CA TYR A 218 4.56 -5.73 -5.32
C TYR A 218 4.26 -4.71 -6.42
N GLY A 219 5.23 -3.94 -6.90
CA GLY A 219 4.99 -2.92 -7.93
C GLY A 219 4.10 -1.76 -7.47
N ASN A 220 4.04 -1.47 -6.17
CA ASN A 220 3.16 -0.44 -5.61
C ASN A 220 3.90 0.51 -4.66
N PHE A 221 3.54 1.79 -4.69
CA PHE A 221 3.76 2.71 -3.58
C PHE A 221 2.61 2.59 -2.59
N ILE A 222 2.89 2.72 -1.30
CA ILE A 222 1.85 2.64 -0.26
C ILE A 222 1.67 3.99 0.39
N LEU A 223 0.41 4.38 0.60
CA LEU A 223 0.01 5.37 1.59
C LEU A 223 -0.87 4.69 2.64
N MET A 224 -0.60 4.95 3.91
CA MET A 224 -1.36 4.33 5.00
C MET A 224 -1.75 5.38 6.03
N VAL A 225 -3.05 5.51 6.27
CA VAL A 225 -3.57 6.40 7.31
C VAL A 225 -3.89 5.57 8.55
N ILE A 226 -3.40 6.00 9.71
CA ILE A 226 -3.45 5.27 10.96
C ILE A 226 -4.04 6.16 12.06
N ASP A 227 -5.01 5.63 12.80
CA ASP A 227 -5.39 6.15 14.11
C ASP A 227 -4.38 5.67 15.15
N ASN A 228 -3.42 6.53 15.49
CA ASN A 228 -2.26 6.18 16.30
C ASN A 228 -2.64 5.62 17.68
N PRO A 229 -3.59 6.21 18.45
CA PRO A 229 -3.99 5.66 19.74
C PRO A 229 -4.52 4.23 19.64
N THR A 230 -5.36 3.93 18.66
CA THR A 230 -5.87 2.57 18.45
C THR A 230 -4.79 1.64 17.90
N HIS A 231 -3.88 2.15 17.06
CA HIS A 231 -2.75 1.37 16.55
C HIS A 231 -1.83 0.88 17.66
N GLU A 232 -1.47 1.73 18.62
CA GLU A 232 -0.67 1.35 19.78
C GLU A 232 -1.38 0.30 20.65
N GLN A 233 -2.71 0.39 20.81
CA GLN A 233 -3.50 -0.65 21.47
C GLN A 233 -3.46 -1.97 20.71
N VAL A 234 -3.53 -1.94 19.37
CA VAL A 234 -3.39 -3.13 18.53
C VAL A 234 -2.03 -3.77 18.74
N LEU A 235 -0.94 -3.00 18.67
CA LEU A 235 0.42 -3.50 18.87
C LEU A 235 0.60 -4.11 20.27
N THR A 236 0.06 -3.45 21.30
CA THR A 236 0.08 -3.95 22.68
C THR A 236 -0.69 -5.27 22.79
N SER A 237 -1.92 -5.34 22.26
CA SER A 237 -2.72 -6.57 22.25
C SER A 237 -2.03 -7.70 21.49
N ARG A 238 -1.34 -7.41 20.38
CA ARG A 238 -0.55 -8.41 19.65
C ARG A 238 0.54 -9.01 20.54
N LYS A 239 1.29 -8.14 21.25
CA LYS A 239 2.35 -8.54 22.17
C LYS A 239 1.82 -9.37 23.34
N GLU A 240 0.74 -8.91 23.98
CA GLU A 240 0.12 -9.60 25.13
C GLU A 240 -0.44 -10.99 24.76
N ARG A 241 -1.00 -11.12 23.56
CA ARG A 241 -1.53 -12.40 23.04
C ARG A 241 -0.44 -13.30 22.46
N GLY A 242 0.80 -12.82 22.36
CA GLY A 242 1.91 -13.53 21.73
C GLY A 242 1.66 -13.83 20.24
N VAL A 243 0.85 -13.02 19.56
CA VAL A 243 0.54 -13.21 18.14
C VAL A 243 1.51 -12.42 17.28
N LYS A 244 2.07 -13.09 16.26
CA LYS A 244 2.93 -12.46 15.26
C LYS A 244 2.09 -11.90 14.11
N VAL A 245 2.67 -10.94 13.40
CA VAL A 245 2.12 -10.43 12.14
C VAL A 245 2.00 -11.58 11.13
N ALA A 246 0.94 -11.61 10.33
CA ALA A 246 0.59 -12.76 9.50
C ALA A 246 1.66 -13.16 8.46
N GLY A 247 2.35 -12.19 7.87
CA GLY A 247 3.49 -12.41 6.95
C GLY A 247 4.75 -12.91 7.66
N PHE A 248 4.83 -12.73 8.98
CA PHE A 248 5.89 -13.25 9.84
C PHE A 248 5.55 -14.70 10.24
N VAL A 249 5.50 -15.58 9.24
CA VAL A 249 5.60 -17.02 9.50
C VAL A 249 6.92 -17.25 10.25
N ASP A 250 6.91 -18.17 11.21
CA ASP A 250 7.87 -18.42 12.30
C ASP A 250 9.32 -18.81 11.86
N LEU A 251 9.85 -18.16 10.83
CA LEU A 251 11.15 -18.42 10.20
C LEU A 251 12.03 -17.18 10.04
N GLY A 252 11.62 -15.99 10.52
CA GLY A 252 12.45 -14.78 10.42
C GLY A 252 12.76 -14.35 8.97
N ILE A 253 11.98 -14.83 8.01
CA ILE A 253 12.15 -14.55 6.58
C ILE A 253 10.76 -14.27 6.00
N ASN A 254 10.56 -13.08 5.45
CA ASN A 254 9.41 -12.75 4.63
C ASN A 254 9.21 -13.84 3.55
N PRO A 255 8.02 -14.47 3.41
CA PRO A 255 7.83 -15.62 2.54
C PRO A 255 8.16 -15.35 1.06
N ILE A 256 8.11 -14.09 0.64
CA ILE A 256 8.43 -13.67 -0.73
C ILE A 256 9.95 -13.63 -0.99
N VAL A 257 10.76 -13.36 0.03
CA VAL A 257 12.22 -13.36 -0.10
C VAL A 257 12.73 -14.78 -0.41
N LYS A 258 12.11 -15.80 0.22
CA LYS A 258 12.49 -17.21 0.02
C LYS A 258 12.33 -17.68 -1.43
N THR A 259 11.31 -17.20 -2.13
CA THR A 259 11.07 -17.56 -3.54
C THR A 259 12.05 -16.93 -4.54
N VAL A 260 12.75 -15.85 -4.17
CA VAL A 260 13.71 -15.17 -5.08
C VAL A 260 15.16 -15.57 -4.77
N THR A 261 15.46 -15.98 -3.53
CA THR A 261 16.81 -16.41 -3.13
C THR A 261 17.12 -17.88 -3.43
N ASP A 262 16.10 -18.73 -3.60
CA ASP A 262 16.31 -20.13 -3.99
C ASP A 262 16.53 -20.25 -5.50
N LYS A 263 17.72 -19.85 -5.96
CA LYS A 263 18.23 -20.29 -7.26
C LYS A 263 18.35 -21.81 -7.18
N PRO A 264 17.68 -22.61 -8.04
CA PRO A 264 17.86 -24.06 -7.99
C PRO A 264 19.34 -24.36 -8.19
N GLU A 265 19.96 -24.99 -7.20
CA GLU A 265 21.30 -25.55 -7.36
C GLU A 265 21.26 -26.45 -8.60
N PRO A 266 22.19 -26.29 -9.56
CA PRO A 266 22.30 -27.26 -10.63
C PRO A 266 22.50 -28.64 -10.00
N PRO A 267 21.82 -29.69 -10.50
CA PRO A 267 21.86 -31.01 -9.90
C PRO A 267 23.32 -31.41 -9.72
N LYS A 268 23.70 -31.73 -8.48
CA LYS A 268 25.01 -32.29 -8.15
C LYS A 268 25.15 -33.56 -8.99
N THR A 269 26.00 -33.50 -10.00
CA THR A 269 26.45 -34.69 -10.75
C THR A 269 26.96 -35.69 -9.71
N PRO A 270 26.47 -36.94 -9.72
CA PRO A 270 26.97 -37.97 -8.82
C PRO A 270 28.47 -38.15 -9.03
N ASP A 271 29.23 -38.12 -7.94
CA ASP A 271 30.65 -38.46 -7.89
C ASP A 271 30.87 -39.81 -8.57
N MET A 272 31.40 -39.80 -9.79
CA MET A 272 32.00 -41.00 -10.37
C MET A 272 33.33 -41.22 -9.68
N ALA A 273 33.34 -42.15 -8.72
CA ALA A 273 34.54 -42.68 -8.11
C ALA A 273 35.51 -43.19 -9.21
N PRO A 274 36.83 -42.94 -9.09
CA PRO A 274 37.79 -43.46 -10.05
C PRO A 274 37.91 -44.98 -9.88
N PRO A 275 37.92 -45.77 -10.97
CA PRO A 275 38.13 -47.21 -10.87
C PRO A 275 39.59 -47.48 -10.44
N LYS A 276 39.76 -48.19 -9.33
CA LYS A 276 41.02 -48.84 -8.95
C LYS A 276 40.97 -50.30 -9.37
N ASP A 277 42.16 -50.80 -9.69
CA ASP A 277 42.57 -52.17 -10.02
C ASP A 277 42.27 -52.63 -11.46
N SER A 278 43.09 -53.43 -12.12
CA SER A 278 44.52 -53.76 -12.07
C SER A 278 44.69 -54.72 -13.26
N MET A 279 45.62 -54.48 -14.18
CA MET A 279 45.97 -55.53 -15.16
C MET A 279 47.42 -55.40 -15.63
N THR A 280 48.17 -56.43 -15.27
CA THR A 280 49.59 -56.67 -15.49
C THR A 280 49.92 -56.90 -16.98
N PRO A 281 51.14 -56.59 -17.45
CA PRO A 281 51.53 -56.76 -18.84
C PRO A 281 51.98 -58.21 -19.15
N PRO A 282 51.73 -58.76 -20.35
CA PRO A 282 52.24 -60.07 -20.72
C PRO A 282 53.72 -59.99 -21.14
N LYS A 283 54.50 -60.98 -20.66
CA LYS A 283 55.89 -61.22 -21.06
C LYS A 283 55.98 -61.71 -22.50
N ARG A 284 56.93 -61.16 -23.25
CA ARG A 284 57.40 -61.66 -24.56
C ARG A 284 57.90 -63.11 -24.45
N ARG A 285 57.57 -63.91 -25.45
CA ARG A 285 58.40 -64.98 -26.00
C ARG A 285 58.49 -64.79 -27.50
#